data_AF-A0AAE8LS64-F1
#
_entry.id   AF-A0AAE8LS64-F1
#
_cell.length_a   1.000
_cell.length_b   1.000
_cell.length_c   1.000
_cell.angle_alpha   90.00
_cell.angle_beta   90.00
_cell.angle_gamma   90.00
#
_symmetry.space_group_name_H-M   'P 1'
#
loop_
_entity.id
_entity.type
_entity.pdbx_description
1 polymer ?
#
loop_
_entity_poly.entity_id
_entity_poly.type
_entity_poly.pdbx_seq_one_letter_code
_entity_poly.pdbx_strand_id
1 'polypeptide(L)' 'MIWNLEKLEQERLDLIEVIDNLKRWERFSIDDRHIISLQITAHMMRLSQLDEDLAQLRSQEFRSVECLAAD' A
#
# COMPACT_ATOMS: atom_id res chain seq x y z
N MET A 1 18.79 -3.15 -5.37
CA MET A 1 17.90 -3.09 -4.18
C MET A 1 16.51 -3.69 -4.47
N ILE A 2 16.43 -4.74 -5.29
CA ILE A 2 15.15 -5.32 -5.79
C ILE A 2 14.30 -5.92 -4.66
N TRP A 3 14.94 -6.48 -3.63
CA TRP A 3 14.26 -7.14 -2.52
C TRP A 3 13.34 -6.22 -1.68
N ASN A 4 13.65 -4.93 -1.59
CA ASN A 4 12.79 -4.00 -0.85
C ASN A 4 11.53 -3.62 -1.65
N LEU A 5 11.62 -3.54 -2.98
CA LEU A 5 10.50 -3.14 -3.82
C LEU A 5 9.43 -4.23 -3.87
N GLU A 6 9.85 -5.46 -4.15
CA GLU A 6 8.95 -6.63 -4.22
C GLU A 6 8.25 -6.87 -2.88
N LYS A 7 8.96 -6.71 -1.76
CA LYS A 7 8.37 -6.83 -0.42
C LYS A 7 7.33 -5.74 -0.14
N LEU A 8 7.60 -4.49 -0.53
CA LEU A 8 6.66 -3.38 -0.36
C LEU A 8 5.44 -3.52 -1.28
N GLU A 9 5.62 -4.04 -2.49
CA GLU A 9 4.53 -4.38 -3.40
C GLU A 9 3.66 -5.49 -2.84
N GLN A 10 4.24 -6.51 -2.22
CA GLN A 10 3.48 -7.55 -1.54
C GLN A 10 2.71 -6.99 -0.35
N GLU A 11 3.34 -6.17 0.51
CA GLU A 11 2.65 -5.52 1.64
C GLU A 11 1.46 -4.66 1.16
N ARG A 12 1.62 -3.96 0.04
CA ARG A 12 0.56 -3.19 -0.60
C ARG A 12 -0.61 -4.08 -1.04
N LEU A 13 -0.34 -5.21 -1.69
CA LEU A 13 -1.37 -6.15 -2.14
C LEU A 13 -2.12 -6.78 -0.96
N ASP A 14 -1.38 -7.22 0.07
CA ASP A 14 -1.97 -7.78 1.29
C ASP A 14 -2.88 -6.77 1.98
N LEU A 15 -2.46 -5.50 2.03
CA LEU A 15 -3.26 -4.44 2.64
C LEU A 15 -4.54 -4.12 1.87
N ILE A 16 -4.51 -4.20 0.52
CA ILE A 16 -5.71 -4.08 -0.32
C ILE A 16 -6.69 -5.21 0.00
N GLU A 17 -6.21 -6.45 0.12
CA GLU A 17 -7.05 -7.59 0.47
C GLU A 17 -7.69 -7.43 1.86
N VAL A 18 -6.92 -6.97 2.85
CA VAL A 18 -7.45 -6.65 4.19
C VAL A 18 -8.55 -5.60 4.12
N ILE A 19 -8.34 -4.50 3.39
CA ILE A 19 -9.34 -3.43 3.23
C ILE A 19 -10.60 -3.96 2.56
N ASP A 20 -10.49 -4.77 1.51
CA ASP A 20 -11.64 -5.33 0.81
C ASP A 20 -12.44 -6.30 1.68
N ASN A 21 -11.75 -7.11 2.48
CA ASN A 21 -12.38 -7.98 3.46
C ASN A 21 -13.09 -7.18 4.56
N LEU A 22 -12.48 -6.12 5.08
CA LEU A 22 -13.10 -5.24 6.07
C LEU A 22 -14.33 -4.52 5.51
N LYS A 23 -14.27 -3.98 4.28
CA LYS A 23 -15.44 -3.41 3.60
C LYS A 23 -16.55 -4.43 3.42
N ARG A 24 -16.20 -5.69 3.14
CA ARG A 24 -17.18 -6.78 3.06
C ARG A 24 -17.83 -7.01 4.43
N TRP A 25 -17.05 -7.11 5.49
CA TRP A 25 -17.56 -7.29 6.86
C TRP A 25 -18.40 -6.11 7.33
N GLU A 26 -18.00 -4.87 7.02
CA GLU A 26 -18.74 -3.66 7.35
C GLU A 26 -20.19 -3.70 6.82
N ARG A 27 -20.39 -4.23 5.61
CA ARG A 27 -21.72 -4.35 4.99
C ARG A 27 -22.63 -5.35 5.70
N PHE A 28 -22.07 -6.34 6.41
CA PHE A 28 -22.83 -7.36 7.12
C PHE A 28 -22.88 -7.12 8.63
N SER A 29 -22.09 -6.18 9.16
CA SER A 29 -22.07 -5.85 10.58
C SER A 29 -23.15 -4.82 10.93
N ILE A 30 -23.91 -5.12 11.97
CA ILE A 30 -24.97 -4.25 12.50
C ILE A 30 -24.44 -3.40 13.66
N ASP A 31 -23.64 -4.01 14.55
CA ASP A 31 -23.24 -3.38 15.82
C ASP A 31 -21.83 -2.75 15.75
N ASP A 32 -20.89 -3.31 14.98
CA ASP A 32 -19.48 -2.88 14.98
C ASP A 32 -19.11 -1.96 13.81
N ARG A 33 -20.10 -1.49 13.05
CA ARG A 33 -19.87 -0.77 11.79
C ARG A 33 -18.90 0.39 11.94
N HIS A 34 -19.02 1.19 12.99
CA HIS A 34 -18.14 2.34 13.22
C HIS A 34 -16.69 1.93 13.49
N ILE A 35 -16.47 0.86 14.24
CA ILE A 35 -15.12 0.32 14.52
C ILE A 35 -14.49 -0.17 13.22
N ILE A 36 -15.25 -0.88 12.39
CA ILE A 36 -14.79 -1.36 11.10
C ILE A 36 -14.45 -0.18 10.16
N SER A 37 -15.27 0.88 10.13
CA SER A 37 -14.99 2.10 9.35
C SER A 37 -13.67 2.76 9.77
N LEU A 38 -13.38 2.82 11.08
CA LEU A 38 -12.13 3.38 11.60
C LEU A 38 -10.93 2.53 11.18
N GLN A 39 -11.04 1.21 11.25
CA GLN A 39 -9.99 0.30 10.79
C GLN A 39 -9.74 0.45 9.29
N ILE A 40 -10.79 0.48 8.47
CA ILE A 40 -10.68 0.74 7.01
C ILE A 40 -9.94 2.05 6.76
N THR A 41 -10.29 3.12 7.47
CA THR A 41 -9.64 4.43 7.32
C THR A 41 -8.16 4.37 7.67
N ALA A 42 -7.79 3.73 8.78
CA ALA A 42 -6.40 3.56 9.18
C ALA A 42 -5.60 2.74 8.14
N HIS A 43 -6.18 1.66 7.61
CA HIS A 43 -5.54 0.86 6.58
C HIS A 43 -5.41 1.62 5.25
N MET A 44 -6.40 2.42 4.86
CA MET A 44 -6.31 3.29 3.68
C MET A 44 -5.20 4.34 3.81
N MET A 45 -5.03 4.93 5.00
CA MET A 45 -3.92 5.85 5.25
C MET A 45 -2.56 5.16 5.11
N ARG A 46 -2.43 3.95 5.65
CA ARG A 46 -1.20 3.15 5.48
C ARG A 46 -0.95 2.79 4.01
N LEU A 47 -2.00 2.46 3.26
CA LEU A 47 -1.90 2.14 1.83
C LEU A 47 -1.41 3.35 1.02
N SER A 48 -1.94 4.55 1.31
CA SER A 48 -1.48 5.79 0.67
C SER A 48 0.01 6.04 0.93
N GLN A 49 0.48 5.83 2.16
CA GLN A 49 1.90 5.97 2.48
C GLN A 49 2.76 4.95 1.71
N LEU A 50 2.32 3.69 1.62
CA LEU A 50 3.02 2.67 0.86
C LEU A 50 3.08 3.00 -0.64
N ASP A 51 1.99 3.53 -1.21
CA ASP A 51 1.95 3.98 -2.60
C ASP A 51 2.96 5.12 -2.86
N GLU A 52 3.08 6.07 -1.93
CA GLU A 52 4.08 7.14 -1.99
C GLU A 52 5.51 6.60 -1.88
N ASP A 53 5.78 5.71 -0.92
CA ASP A 53 7.09 5.10 -0.71
C ASP A 53 7.53 4.32 -1.97
N LEU A 54 6.62 3.55 -2.58
CA LEU A 54 6.86 2.84 -3.83
C LEU A 54 7.12 3.78 -5.01
N ALA A 55 6.35 4.87 -5.13
CA ALA A 55 6.56 5.87 -6.18
C ALA A 55 7.94 6.53 -6.03
N GLN A 56 8.35 6.86 -4.80
CA GLN A 56 9.67 7.42 -4.53
C GLN A 56 10.79 6.44 -4.89
N LEU A 57 10.70 5.18 -4.48
CA LEU A 57 11.70 4.16 -4.79
C LEU A 57 11.83 3.90 -6.30
N ARG A 58 10.71 3.78 -7.01
CA ARG A 58 10.72 3.65 -8.48
C ARG A 58 11.35 4.86 -9.16
N SER A 59 11.09 6.07 -8.67
CA SER A 59 11.72 7.29 -9.20
C SER A 59 13.23 7.36 -8.97
N GLN A 60 13.71 6.76 -7.87
CA GLN A 60 15.14 6.68 -7.54
C GLN A 60 15.85 5.63 -8.39
N GLU A 61 15.21 4.48 -8.62
CA GLU A 61 15.73 3.44 -9.50
C GLU A 61 15.87 3.96 -10.93
N PHE A 62 14.85 4.67 -11.43
CA PHE A 62 14.88 5.26 -12.77
C PHE A 62 16.02 6.31 -12.92
N ARG A 63 16.16 7.23 -11.96
CA ARG A 63 17.27 8.21 -11.96
C ARG A 63 18.65 7.54 -11.88
N SER A 64 18.77 6.45 -11.13
CA SER A 64 20.03 5.72 -11.01
C SER A 64 20.43 5.09 -12.35
N VAL A 65 19.46 4.55 -13.09
CA VAL A 65 19.67 3.97 -14.43
C VAL A 65 20.03 5.05 -15.45
N GLU A 66 19.36 6.21 -15.44
CA GLU A 66 19.70 7.33 -16.33
C GLU A 66 21.11 7.88 -16.08
N CYS A 67 21.54 7.99 -14.82
CA CYS A 67 22.91 8.39 -14.49
C CYS A 67 23.96 7.39 -14.98
N LEU A 68 23.68 6.08 -14.90
CA LEU A 68 24.60 5.02 -15.35
C LEU A 68 24.65 4.87 -16.88
N ALA A 69 23.65 5.36 -17.60
CA ALA A 69 23.59 5.32 -19.06
C ALA A 69 24.18 6.56 -19.75
N ALA A 70 24.61 7.56 -18.97
CA ALA A 70 25.14 8.83 -19.47
C ALA A 70 26.69 8.92 -19.44
N ASP A 71 27.37 7.86 -18.99
CA ASP A 71 28.84 7.68 -19.01
C ASP A 71 29.27 6.66 -20.08
#